data_AF-A0A917PC07-F1
#
_entry.id   AF-A0A917PC07-F1
#
_cell.length_a   1.000
_cell.length_b   1.000
_cell.length_c   1.000
_cell.angle_alpha   90.00
_cell.angle_beta   90.00
_cell.angle_gamma   90.00
#
_symmetry.space_group_name_H-M   'P 1'
#
loop_
_entity.id
_entity.type
_entity.pdbx_description
1 polymer ?
#
loop_
_entity_poly.entity_id
_entity_poly.type
_entity_poly.pdbx_seq_one_letter_code
_entity_poly.pdbx_strand_id
1 'polypeptide(L)'
;MTAQTAKESNAMNAGVPQARHRKGALAAIVATAALALSACNGTGDLASYDLPAKSARYTFESETNGVKTQWEYVSGQPTQGDAPQQNPCMGDTVGDNTAACRPEPLIFLRYDLGLALDNTAKAEEKHTITITAYYQDRISAPPKVDVLTAEASYDGGHTWKQVSTQASGTNTFTAQIKNPDVAQAAQGVGLRVHASDTKGDTVSQTLPTAYKLR
;
A
#
# COMPACT_ATOMS: atom_id res chain seq x y z
N MET A 1 45.47 24.21 1.28
CA MET A 1 45.00 24.10 2.67
C MET A 1 43.49 24.02 2.63
N THR A 2 42.95 22.81 2.75
CA THR A 2 41.51 22.58 2.80
C THR A 2 41.32 21.33 3.65
N ALA A 3 40.91 21.53 4.90
CA ALA A 3 40.61 20.45 5.83
C ALA A 3 39.14 20.05 5.63
N GLN A 4 38.92 18.76 5.36
CA GLN A 4 37.63 18.13 5.17
C GLN A 4 37.42 17.22 6.38
N THR A 5 36.50 17.59 7.27
CA THR A 5 36.19 16.83 8.49
C THR A 5 35.31 15.64 8.14
N ALA A 6 35.80 14.44 8.44
CA ALA A 6 35.14 13.17 8.20
C ALA A 6 33.95 12.95 9.15
N LYS A 7 32.86 12.40 8.59
CA LYS A 7 31.68 11.92 9.31
C LYS A 7 31.86 10.42 9.56
N GLU A 8 32.03 10.05 10.82
CA GLU A 8 32.13 8.66 11.26
C GLU A 8 30.82 7.91 10.99
N SER A 9 30.94 6.74 10.38
CA SER A 9 29.87 5.78 10.14
C SER A 9 30.14 4.57 11.04
N ASN A 10 29.41 4.44 12.15
CA ASN A 10 29.47 3.25 13.00
C ASN A 10 28.61 2.14 12.38
N ALA A 11 29.28 1.12 11.87
CA ALA A 11 28.66 -0.11 11.38
C ALA A 11 28.23 -1.02 12.55
N MET A 12 27.14 -1.76 12.31
CA MET A 12 26.51 -2.71 13.21
C MET A 12 27.41 -3.95 13.42
N ASN A 13 27.70 -4.28 14.67
CA ASN A 13 28.40 -5.51 15.05
C ASN A 13 27.43 -6.69 15.02
N ALA A 14 27.59 -7.58 14.04
CA ALA A 14 27.15 -8.96 14.14
C ALA A 14 28.40 -9.79 14.47
N GLY A 15 28.49 -10.31 15.70
CA GLY A 15 29.62 -11.13 16.12
C GLY A 15 29.35 -12.61 15.95
N VAL A 16 30.07 -13.30 15.05
CA VAL A 16 30.35 -14.75 15.02
C VAL A 16 31.66 -14.97 14.20
N PRO A 17 32.55 -15.95 14.49
CA PRO A 17 34.01 -15.78 14.34
C PRO A 17 34.63 -16.10 12.96
N GLN A 18 35.90 -15.67 12.87
CA GLN A 18 36.90 -15.67 11.81
C GLN A 18 36.97 -16.87 10.82
N ALA A 19 37.23 -16.57 9.54
CA ALA A 19 38.37 -17.12 8.78
C ALA A 19 38.67 -16.34 7.45
N ARG A 20 39.88 -15.74 7.43
CA ARG A 20 40.83 -15.49 6.32
C ARG A 20 40.37 -15.08 4.90
N HIS A 21 40.78 -13.85 4.55
CA HIS A 21 41.44 -13.38 3.31
C HIS A 21 41.05 -13.97 1.94
N ARG A 22 40.52 -13.11 1.04
CA ARG A 22 41.24 -12.62 -0.17
C ARG A 22 40.44 -11.53 -0.91
N LYS A 23 41.20 -10.72 -1.66
CA LYS A 23 40.87 -9.41 -2.24
C LYS A 23 39.90 -9.49 -3.45
N GLY A 24 38.93 -8.57 -3.48
CA GLY A 24 38.66 -7.66 -4.60
C GLY A 24 37.86 -8.16 -5.82
N ALA A 25 36.59 -7.74 -5.91
CA ALA A 25 35.94 -7.22 -7.12
C ALA A 25 34.63 -6.51 -6.70
N LEU A 26 34.51 -5.21 -7.03
CA LEU A 26 33.29 -4.43 -6.81
C LEU A 26 32.29 -4.77 -7.93
N ALA A 27 31.19 -5.45 -7.58
CA ALA A 27 29.98 -5.51 -8.38
C ALA A 27 28.89 -4.72 -7.64
N ALA A 28 28.30 -3.72 -8.29
CA ALA A 28 27.15 -3.01 -7.75
C ALA A 28 25.94 -3.96 -7.76
N ILE A 29 25.49 -4.39 -6.58
CA ILE A 29 24.32 -5.26 -6.43
C ILE A 29 23.12 -4.35 -6.13
N VAL A 30 22.22 -4.21 -7.09
CA VAL A 30 20.84 -3.78 -6.83
C VAL A 30 20.19 -4.94 -6.09
N ALA A 31 19.99 -4.80 -4.78
CA ALA A 31 19.40 -5.84 -3.96
C ALA A 31 17.87 -5.82 -4.14
N THR A 32 17.37 -6.54 -5.14
CA THR A 32 15.99 -7.01 -5.16
C THR A 32 15.87 -8.14 -4.14
N ALA A 33 15.33 -7.83 -2.97
CA ALA A 33 14.99 -8.85 -1.98
C ALA A 33 13.75 -9.61 -2.47
N ALA A 34 13.95 -10.80 -3.03
CA ALA A 34 12.86 -11.73 -3.31
C ALA A 34 12.44 -12.39 -1.99
N LEU A 35 11.30 -11.96 -1.43
CA LEU A 35 10.65 -12.64 -0.31
C LEU A 35 9.86 -13.84 -0.84
N ALA A 36 10.30 -15.04 -0.50
CA ALA A 36 9.54 -16.26 -0.72
C ALA A 36 8.45 -16.36 0.35
N LEU A 37 7.21 -16.02 0.00
CA LEU A 37 6.03 -16.21 0.84
C LEU A 37 5.60 -17.67 0.76
N SER A 38 5.93 -18.46 1.77
CA SER A 38 5.37 -19.79 1.98
C SER A 38 3.94 -19.66 2.51
N ALA A 39 2.97 -19.74 1.60
CA ALA A 39 1.55 -19.83 1.94
C ALA A 39 1.19 -21.22 2.45
N CYS A 40 0.77 -21.35 3.71
CA CYS A 40 -0.41 -22.13 4.09
C CYS A 40 -0.77 -22.02 5.59
N ASN A 41 -2.06 -21.77 5.81
CA ASN A 41 -2.90 -22.07 6.99
C ASN A 41 -2.85 -21.14 8.21
N GLY A 42 -3.82 -20.21 8.26
CA GLY A 42 -4.64 -20.04 9.47
C GLY A 42 -4.35 -18.85 10.37
N THR A 43 -3.38 -18.02 10.04
CA THR A 43 -3.17 -16.71 10.68
C THR A 43 -3.07 -15.69 9.56
N GLY A 44 -3.94 -14.67 9.56
CA GLY A 44 -3.87 -13.61 8.55
C GLY A 44 -2.43 -13.11 8.41
N ASP A 45 -2.00 -12.82 7.18
CA ASP A 45 -0.65 -12.36 6.83
C ASP A 45 -0.26 -11.10 7.62
N LEU A 46 0.18 -11.28 8.86
CA LEU A 46 0.74 -10.22 9.68
C LEU A 46 2.24 -10.20 9.42
N ALA A 47 2.63 -9.50 8.37
CA ALA A 47 4.03 -9.19 8.12
C ALA A 47 4.50 -8.16 9.15
N SER A 48 5.40 -8.57 10.05
CA SER A 48 6.18 -7.67 10.91
C SER A 48 7.60 -7.57 10.38
N TYR A 49 8.21 -6.38 10.46
CA TYR A 49 9.59 -6.17 10.06
C TYR A 49 10.25 -5.09 10.90
N ASP A 50 11.57 -5.20 11.05
CA ASP A 50 12.36 -4.21 11.77
C ASP A 50 12.65 -3.01 10.88
N LEU A 51 12.30 -1.83 11.38
CA LEU A 51 12.63 -0.56 10.73
C LEU A 51 13.93 0.02 11.29
N PRO A 52 14.77 0.64 10.44
CA PRO A 52 15.88 1.47 10.89
C PRO A 52 15.43 2.56 11.88
N ALA A 53 16.31 2.91 12.81
CA ALA A 53 16.06 3.97 13.81
C ALA A 53 15.73 5.33 13.21
N LYS A 54 16.22 5.63 11.99
CA LYS A 54 15.94 6.88 11.28
C LYS A 54 14.73 6.71 10.36
N SER A 55 13.90 7.74 10.31
CA SER A 55 12.79 7.75 9.36
C SER A 55 13.29 7.82 7.92
N ALA A 56 12.60 7.10 7.04
CA ALA A 56 12.84 7.08 5.59
C ALA A 56 11.50 6.92 4.86
N ARG A 57 11.52 7.15 3.54
CA ARG A 57 10.39 6.83 2.66
C ARG A 57 10.49 5.37 2.23
N TYR A 58 9.39 4.64 2.39
CA TYR A 58 9.26 3.24 2.02
C TYR A 58 8.25 3.08 0.90
N THR A 59 8.45 2.03 0.11
CA THR A 59 7.46 1.54 -0.85
C THR A 59 7.07 0.13 -0.40
N PHE A 60 5.76 -0.12 -0.32
CA PHE A 60 5.23 -1.46 -0.11
C PHE A 60 4.33 -1.81 -1.28
N GLU A 61 4.45 -3.04 -1.78
CA GLU A 61 3.68 -3.52 -2.92
C GLU A 61 3.02 -4.85 -2.56
N SER A 62 1.78 -5.01 -3.02
CA SER A 62 1.05 -6.27 -2.93
C SER A 62 0.31 -6.54 -4.22
N GLU A 63 0.20 -7.82 -4.57
CA GLU A 63 -0.64 -8.28 -5.66
C GLU A 63 -1.47 -9.46 -5.18
N THR A 64 -2.78 -9.41 -5.38
CA THR A 64 -3.69 -10.52 -5.04
C THR A 64 -4.77 -10.61 -6.11
N ASN A 65 -4.89 -11.77 -6.75
CA ASN A 65 -5.85 -12.00 -7.84
C ASN A 65 -5.77 -10.92 -8.96
N GLY A 66 -4.55 -10.47 -9.27
CA GLY A 66 -4.30 -9.41 -10.26
C GLY A 66 -4.61 -7.99 -9.79
N VAL A 67 -5.19 -7.80 -8.60
CA VAL A 67 -5.31 -6.48 -7.97
C VAL A 67 -3.95 -6.10 -7.43
N LYS A 68 -3.41 -4.99 -7.93
CA LYS A 68 -2.10 -4.45 -7.52
C LYS A 68 -2.30 -3.25 -6.63
N THR A 69 -1.63 -3.23 -5.49
CA THR A 69 -1.64 -2.07 -4.58
C THR A 69 -0.21 -1.71 -4.23
N GLN A 70 0.13 -0.44 -4.40
CA GLN A 70 1.40 0.16 -4.03
C GLN A 70 1.15 1.26 -3.02
N TRP A 71 1.91 1.28 -1.95
CA TRP A 71 1.94 2.34 -0.96
C TRP A 71 3.30 3.03 -0.99
N GLU A 72 3.31 4.34 -0.80
CA GLU A 72 4.52 5.09 -0.47
C GLU A 72 4.29 5.89 0.79
N TYR A 73 5.13 5.72 1.80
CA TYR A 73 4.89 6.31 3.11
C TYR A 73 6.20 6.59 3.85
N VAL A 74 6.15 7.51 4.81
CA VAL A 74 7.29 7.77 5.71
C VAL A 74 7.12 7.01 7.01
N SER A 75 8.11 6.19 7.35
CA SER A 75 8.15 5.48 8.63
C SER A 75 9.56 5.38 9.18
N GLY A 76 9.72 4.79 10.36
CA GLY A 76 10.98 4.57 11.06
C GLY A 76 10.72 3.85 12.39
N GLN A 77 11.75 3.34 13.05
CA GLN A 77 11.58 2.56 14.27
C GLN A 77 10.68 3.28 15.29
N PRO A 78 9.59 2.64 15.77
CA PRO A 78 8.78 3.23 16.82
C PRO A 78 9.58 3.34 18.12
N THR A 79 9.41 4.48 18.80
CA THR A 79 9.99 4.72 20.14
C THR A 79 8.99 4.44 21.26
N GLN A 80 7.70 4.35 20.92
CA GLN A 80 6.60 3.97 21.79
C GLN A 80 5.70 2.99 21.05
N GLY A 81 5.23 1.96 21.75
CA GLY A 81 4.19 1.08 21.22
C GLY A 81 2.84 1.78 21.30
N ASP A 82 2.10 1.78 20.19
CA ASP A 82 0.74 2.32 20.12
C ASP A 82 -0.26 1.26 19.61
N ALA A 83 0.17 -0.01 19.52
CA ALA A 83 -0.68 -1.12 19.19
C ALA A 83 -1.83 -1.25 20.22
N PRO A 84 -3.11 -1.25 19.80
CA PRO A 84 -4.24 -1.40 20.71
C PRO A 84 -4.20 -2.76 21.41
N GLN A 85 -4.63 -2.83 22.68
CA GLN A 85 -4.71 -4.10 23.42
C GLN A 85 -5.56 -5.17 22.72
N GLN A 86 -6.58 -4.76 21.97
CA GLN A 86 -7.52 -5.64 21.27
C GLN A 86 -6.93 -6.19 19.97
N ASN A 87 -5.85 -5.57 19.49
CA ASN A 87 -5.18 -5.95 18.27
C ASN A 87 -3.67 -5.69 18.47
N PRO A 88 -2.98 -6.53 19.26
CA PRO A 88 -1.57 -6.39 19.57
C PRO A 88 -0.68 -6.70 18.37
N CYS A 89 0.57 -6.24 18.37
CA CYS A 89 1.54 -6.75 17.41
C CYS A 89 1.81 -8.22 17.69
N MET A 90 2.15 -9.01 16.66
CA MET A 90 2.44 -10.43 16.85
C MET A 90 3.55 -10.65 17.87
N GLY A 91 4.55 -9.78 17.92
CA GLY A 91 5.61 -9.82 18.94
C GLY A 91 5.10 -9.76 20.39
N ASP A 92 3.99 -9.06 20.62
CA ASP A 92 3.37 -8.93 21.94
C ASP A 92 2.58 -10.21 22.34
N THR A 93 2.17 -11.04 21.39
CA THR A 93 1.32 -12.23 21.63
C THR A 93 2.08 -13.55 21.69
N VAL A 94 3.16 -13.72 20.92
CA VAL A 94 3.97 -14.95 20.94
C VAL A 94 5.08 -14.97 21.99
N GLY A 95 5.24 -13.88 22.75
CA GLY A 95 6.02 -13.85 23.99
C GLY A 95 7.52 -13.93 23.76
N ASP A 96 8.17 -12.76 23.67
CA ASP A 96 9.58 -12.48 24.01
C ASP A 96 10.05 -11.15 23.37
N ASN A 97 9.25 -10.55 22.49
CA ASN A 97 9.54 -9.25 21.89
C ASN A 97 8.83 -8.12 22.66
N THR A 98 9.57 -7.37 23.47
CA THR A 98 9.07 -6.17 24.17
C THR A 98 9.39 -4.87 23.42
N ALA A 99 9.85 -4.96 22.17
CA ALA A 99 10.15 -3.76 21.38
C ALA A 99 8.87 -2.97 21.11
N ALA A 100 9.00 -1.64 21.07
CA ALA A 100 7.91 -0.80 20.62
C ALA A 100 7.44 -1.28 19.24
N CYS A 101 6.13 -1.36 19.06
CA CYS A 101 5.52 -1.77 17.81
C CYS A 101 4.32 -0.89 17.48
N ARG A 102 4.17 -0.58 16.20
CA ARG A 102 3.04 0.17 15.65
C ARG A 102 2.65 -0.32 14.26
N PRO A 103 1.40 -0.11 13.83
CA PRO A 103 1.04 -0.27 12.43
C PRO A 103 1.74 0.76 11.56
N GLU A 104 2.02 0.36 10.33
CA GLU A 104 2.49 1.31 9.32
C GLU A 104 1.35 2.20 8.83
N PRO A 105 1.64 3.46 8.45
CA PRO A 105 0.64 4.44 8.01
C PRO A 105 0.16 4.16 6.57
N LEU A 106 -0.21 2.91 6.28
CA LEU A 106 -0.72 2.50 4.98
C LEU A 106 -2.17 2.98 4.82
N ILE A 107 -2.43 3.70 3.72
CA ILE A 107 -3.79 4.10 3.32
C ILE A 107 -4.47 2.90 2.64
N PHE A 108 -5.56 2.40 3.21
CA PHE A 108 -6.39 1.37 2.60
C PHE A 108 -7.59 1.99 1.89
N LEU A 109 -8.05 1.35 0.81
CA LEU A 109 -9.20 1.80 0.04
C LEU A 109 -10.36 0.82 0.19
N ARG A 110 -11.55 1.34 0.48
CA ARG A 110 -12.82 0.61 0.52
C ARG A 110 -13.72 1.11 -0.59
N TYR A 111 -14.36 0.20 -1.29
CA TYR A 111 -15.21 0.50 -2.43
C TYR A 111 -16.65 0.13 -2.10
N ASP A 112 -17.55 1.09 -2.31
CA ASP A 112 -18.96 0.82 -2.54
C ASP A 112 -19.25 1.10 -4.02
N LEU A 113 -19.36 0.03 -4.79
CA LEU A 113 -19.51 0.09 -6.23
C LEU A 113 -20.97 0.22 -6.67
N GLY A 114 -21.97 0.13 -5.78
CA GLY A 114 -23.39 0.28 -6.15
C GLY A 114 -23.87 -0.67 -7.26
N LEU A 115 -23.35 -1.90 -7.32
CA LEU A 115 -23.64 -2.86 -8.39
C LEU A 115 -24.95 -3.62 -8.16
N ALA A 116 -25.48 -4.19 -9.25
CA ALA A 116 -26.50 -5.24 -9.16
C ALA A 116 -25.92 -6.53 -8.54
N LEU A 117 -26.80 -7.44 -8.09
CA LEU A 117 -26.42 -8.68 -7.39
C LEU A 117 -25.55 -9.64 -8.23
N ASP A 118 -25.53 -9.47 -9.55
CA ASP A 118 -24.68 -10.21 -10.50
C ASP A 118 -23.32 -9.52 -10.75
N ASN A 119 -22.96 -8.53 -9.94
CA ASN A 119 -21.75 -7.70 -10.07
C ASN A 119 -21.69 -6.89 -11.38
N THR A 120 -22.84 -6.41 -11.84
CA THR A 120 -22.93 -5.57 -13.04
C THR A 120 -23.41 -4.14 -12.75
N ALA A 121 -23.02 -3.22 -13.63
CA ALA A 121 -23.63 -1.89 -13.77
C ALA A 121 -24.23 -1.76 -15.17
N LYS A 122 -25.16 -0.81 -15.36
CA LYS A 122 -25.75 -0.59 -16.68
C LYS A 122 -24.72 0.01 -17.65
N ALA A 123 -24.73 -0.47 -18.88
CA ALA A 123 -24.03 0.14 -20.01
C ALA A 123 -24.64 1.51 -20.36
N GLU A 124 -23.84 2.34 -21.04
CA GLU A 124 -24.25 3.64 -21.61
C GLU A 124 -24.83 4.67 -20.62
N GLU A 125 -24.80 4.38 -19.32
CA GLU A 125 -25.22 5.27 -18.25
C GLU A 125 -24.04 5.79 -17.42
N LYS A 126 -24.26 6.90 -16.71
CA LYS A 126 -23.33 7.33 -15.67
C LYS A 126 -23.54 6.46 -14.43
N HIS A 127 -22.45 5.99 -13.86
CA HIS A 127 -22.42 5.15 -12.67
C HIS A 127 -21.57 5.81 -11.59
N THR A 128 -22.16 6.06 -10.43
CA THR A 128 -21.44 6.66 -9.29
C THR A 128 -21.00 5.58 -8.33
N ILE A 129 -19.72 5.60 -7.99
CA ILE A 129 -19.16 4.76 -6.92
C ILE A 129 -18.69 5.63 -5.76
N THR A 130 -18.63 5.04 -4.56
CA THR A 130 -18.05 5.67 -3.37
C THR A 130 -16.76 4.96 -3.00
N ILE A 131 -15.73 5.75 -2.70
CA ILE A 131 -14.42 5.26 -2.27
C ILE A 131 -14.11 5.92 -0.94
N THR A 132 -13.87 5.09 0.08
CA THR A 132 -13.46 5.55 1.41
C THR A 132 -12.03 5.11 1.67
N ALA A 133 -11.16 6.08 1.89
CA ALA A 133 -9.82 5.83 2.37
C ALA A 133 -9.82 5.71 3.90
N TYR A 134 -9.10 4.72 4.42
CA TYR A 134 -9.03 4.44 5.85
C TYR A 134 -7.66 3.90 6.21
N TYR A 135 -7.33 3.92 7.49
CA TYR A 135 -6.11 3.31 8.03
C TYR A 135 -6.51 2.08 8.83
N GLN A 136 -5.54 1.21 9.14
CA GLN A 136 -5.81 0.15 10.11
C GLN A 136 -6.33 0.79 11.40
N ASP A 137 -7.35 0.18 12.02
CA ASP A 137 -8.03 0.66 13.24
C ASP A 137 -7.08 0.87 14.44
N ARG A 138 -5.81 0.50 14.26
CA ARG A 138 -4.73 0.57 15.22
C ARG A 138 -3.94 1.90 15.20
N ILE A 139 -4.23 2.81 14.27
CA ILE A 139 -3.64 4.17 14.26
C ILE A 139 -4.59 5.12 14.98
N SER A 140 -4.17 5.65 16.13
CA SER A 140 -5.01 6.47 17.02
C SER A 140 -5.37 7.85 16.46
N ALA A 141 -4.48 8.44 15.66
CA ALA A 141 -4.68 9.74 15.01
C ALA A 141 -4.27 9.65 13.53
N PRO A 142 -5.10 9.02 12.67
CA PRO A 142 -4.77 8.85 11.28
C PRO A 142 -4.72 10.21 10.56
N PRO A 143 -3.78 10.42 9.63
CA PRO A 143 -3.80 11.58 8.76
C PRO A 143 -5.10 11.67 7.97
N LYS A 144 -5.48 12.89 7.59
CA LYS A 144 -6.62 13.09 6.68
C LYS A 144 -6.17 12.78 5.25
N VAL A 145 -6.98 12.01 4.53
CA VAL A 145 -6.86 11.85 3.08
C VAL A 145 -7.61 12.98 2.41
N ASP A 146 -6.91 13.81 1.65
CA ASP A 146 -7.44 15.04 1.06
C ASP A 146 -7.41 15.04 -0.47
N VAL A 147 -6.67 14.13 -1.09
CA VAL A 147 -6.68 13.92 -2.54
C VAL A 147 -7.06 12.47 -2.85
N LEU A 148 -8.00 12.31 -3.78
CA LEU A 148 -8.31 11.03 -4.40
C LEU A 148 -8.63 11.23 -5.88
N THR A 149 -7.92 10.53 -6.75
CA THR A 149 -8.16 10.48 -8.19
C THR A 149 -8.49 9.06 -8.62
N ALA A 150 -9.28 8.94 -9.68
CA ALA A 150 -9.68 7.66 -10.24
C ALA A 150 -9.58 7.68 -11.76
N GLU A 151 -9.26 6.53 -12.32
CA GLU A 151 -9.25 6.27 -13.76
C GLU A 151 -10.04 4.99 -14.02
N ALA A 152 -10.72 4.95 -15.16
CA ALA A 152 -11.42 3.77 -15.64
C ALA A 152 -10.80 3.27 -16.93
N SER A 153 -10.71 1.95 -17.05
CA SER A 153 -10.34 1.27 -18.29
C SER A 153 -11.52 0.43 -18.77
N TYR A 154 -11.68 0.37 -20.08
CA TYR A 154 -12.72 -0.44 -20.73
C TYR A 154 -12.11 -1.48 -21.69
N ASP A 155 -10.81 -1.40 -21.96
CA ASP A 155 -10.13 -2.23 -22.95
C ASP A 155 -9.20 -3.27 -22.30
N GLY A 156 -9.50 -3.70 -21.08
CA GLY A 156 -8.68 -4.67 -20.33
C GLY A 156 -7.42 -4.07 -19.71
N GLY A 157 -7.40 -2.76 -19.46
CA GLY A 157 -6.28 -2.07 -18.80
C GLY A 157 -5.23 -1.49 -19.75
N HIS A 158 -5.47 -1.49 -21.07
CA HIS A 158 -4.54 -0.91 -22.04
C HIS A 158 -4.56 0.62 -22.02
N THR A 159 -5.75 1.21 -21.90
CA THR A 159 -5.92 2.66 -21.73
C THR A 159 -6.70 2.99 -20.46
N TRP A 160 -6.30 4.09 -19.83
CA TRP A 160 -6.89 4.59 -18.59
C TRP A 160 -7.41 6.00 -18.82
N LYS A 161 -8.68 6.22 -18.50
CA LYS A 161 -9.36 7.51 -18.69
C LYS A 161 -9.70 8.09 -17.35
N GLN A 162 -9.33 9.35 -17.12
CA GLN A 162 -9.64 10.08 -15.89
C GLN A 162 -11.16 10.10 -15.63
N VAL A 163 -11.50 9.85 -14.37
CA VAL A 163 -12.86 9.86 -13.84
C VAL A 163 -12.99 11.07 -12.93
N SER A 164 -14.11 11.79 -13.05
CA SER A 164 -14.40 12.91 -12.15
C SER A 164 -14.56 12.39 -10.73
N THR A 165 -13.78 12.92 -9.79
CA THR A 165 -13.89 12.63 -8.36
C THR A 165 -14.28 13.88 -7.57
N GLN A 166 -15.05 13.72 -6.50
CA GLN A 166 -15.34 14.79 -5.54
C GLN A 166 -15.34 14.24 -4.14
N ALA A 167 -14.87 15.05 -3.18
CA ALA A 167 -15.02 14.75 -1.76
C ALA A 167 -16.51 14.76 -1.39
N SER A 168 -16.96 13.72 -0.69
CA SER A 168 -18.34 13.55 -0.23
C SER A 168 -18.44 13.34 1.28
N GLY A 169 -17.30 13.29 1.99
CA GLY A 169 -17.23 13.19 3.44
C GLY A 169 -15.80 13.07 3.94
N THR A 170 -15.63 12.72 5.22
CA THR A 170 -14.30 12.46 5.80
C THR A 170 -13.65 11.27 5.10
N ASN A 171 -12.48 11.49 4.48
CA ASN A 171 -11.72 10.52 3.70
C ASN A 171 -12.56 9.78 2.65
N THR A 172 -13.70 10.35 2.24
CA THR A 172 -14.69 9.69 1.40
C THR A 172 -14.94 10.53 0.15
N PHE A 173 -14.91 9.87 -0.99
CA PHE A 173 -15.00 10.49 -2.30
C PHE A 173 -15.99 9.72 -3.16
N THR A 174 -16.70 10.43 -4.03
CA THR A 174 -17.48 9.81 -5.11
C THR A 174 -16.72 9.92 -6.42
N ALA A 175 -16.83 8.91 -7.28
CA ALA A 175 -16.30 8.93 -8.65
C ALA A 175 -17.43 8.64 -9.66
N GLN A 176 -17.57 9.47 -10.70
CA GLN A 176 -18.63 9.31 -11.72
C GLN A 176 -18.08 8.73 -13.02
N ILE A 177 -18.30 7.42 -13.19
CA ILE A 177 -17.83 6.66 -14.33
C ILE A 177 -18.88 6.75 -15.44
N LYS A 178 -18.46 7.05 -16.67
CA LYS A 178 -19.35 7.00 -17.85
C LYS A 178 -19.17 5.65 -18.53
N ASN A 179 -20.10 4.73 -18.29
CA ASN A 179 -20.00 3.40 -18.87
C ASN A 179 -20.21 3.45 -20.38
N PRO A 180 -19.38 2.75 -21.16
CA PRO A 180 -19.60 2.58 -22.59
C PRO A 180 -20.68 1.51 -22.87
N ASP A 181 -20.86 1.18 -24.15
CA ASP A 181 -21.58 -0.03 -24.56
C ASP A 181 -20.84 -1.30 -24.08
N VAL A 182 -21.61 -2.40 -23.90
CA VAL A 182 -21.09 -3.69 -23.40
C VAL A 182 -19.95 -4.24 -24.27
N ALA A 183 -20.01 -4.10 -25.59
CA ALA A 183 -18.97 -4.63 -26.48
C ALA A 183 -17.63 -3.89 -26.31
N GLN A 184 -17.67 -2.61 -25.95
CA GLN A 184 -16.47 -1.81 -25.70
C GLN A 184 -15.79 -2.15 -24.37
N ALA A 185 -16.51 -2.81 -23.45
CA ALA A 185 -16.01 -3.27 -22.15
C ALA A 185 -16.23 -4.77 -21.94
N ALA A 186 -16.00 -5.59 -22.98
CA ALA A 186 -16.24 -7.03 -22.95
C ALA A 186 -15.46 -7.77 -21.84
N GLN A 187 -14.31 -7.23 -21.42
CA GLN A 187 -13.48 -7.75 -20.32
C GLN A 187 -13.86 -7.15 -18.94
N GLY A 188 -14.89 -6.30 -18.91
CA GLY A 188 -15.32 -5.53 -17.76
C GLY A 188 -14.65 -4.17 -17.64
N VAL A 189 -15.09 -3.40 -16.66
CA VAL A 189 -14.54 -2.08 -16.32
C VAL A 189 -13.41 -2.26 -15.31
N GLY A 190 -12.21 -1.81 -15.67
CA GLY A 190 -11.07 -1.73 -14.75
C GLY A 190 -11.04 -0.38 -14.02
N LEU A 191 -10.48 -0.36 -12.82
CA LEU A 191 -10.29 0.87 -12.03
C LEU A 191 -8.84 1.03 -11.60
N ARG A 192 -8.31 2.25 -11.68
CA ARG A 192 -7.08 2.66 -11.02
C ARG A 192 -7.41 3.83 -10.12
N VAL A 193 -7.04 3.73 -8.85
CA VAL A 193 -7.32 4.76 -7.85
C VAL A 193 -6.02 5.15 -7.17
N HIS A 194 -5.82 6.45 -7.02
CA HIS A 194 -4.72 7.02 -6.27
C HIS A 194 -5.28 7.90 -5.17
N ALA A 195 -4.70 7.82 -3.97
CA ALA A 195 -5.02 8.71 -2.87
C ALA A 195 -3.75 9.17 -2.16
N SER A 196 -3.76 10.39 -1.66
CA SER A 196 -2.72 10.93 -0.81
C SER A 196 -3.30 11.60 0.42
N ASP A 197 -2.52 11.59 1.49
CA ASP A 197 -2.88 12.24 2.74
C ASP A 197 -2.15 13.57 2.95
N THR A 198 -2.58 14.27 4.00
CA THR A 198 -1.97 15.53 4.48
C THR A 198 -0.52 15.42 4.93
N LYS A 199 0.07 14.21 5.03
CA LYS A 199 1.48 13.98 5.36
C LYS A 199 2.32 13.59 4.15
N GLY A 200 1.71 13.40 2.98
CA GLY A 200 2.38 12.98 1.76
C GLY A 200 2.63 11.47 1.67
N ASP A 201 1.88 10.69 2.45
CA ASP A 201 1.76 9.24 2.26
C ASP A 201 0.72 8.97 1.16
N THR A 202 0.92 7.92 0.38
CA THR A 202 0.11 7.63 -0.81
C THR A 202 -0.24 6.15 -0.92
N VAL A 203 -1.34 5.88 -1.63
CA VAL A 203 -1.70 4.55 -2.13
C VAL A 203 -2.12 4.66 -3.58
N SER A 204 -1.69 3.71 -4.40
CA SER A 204 -2.18 3.49 -5.76
C SER A 204 -2.66 2.05 -5.88
N GLN A 205 -3.92 1.86 -6.25
CA GLN A 205 -4.51 0.53 -6.45
C GLN A 205 -5.03 0.39 -7.89
N THR A 206 -4.78 -0.76 -8.51
CA THR A 206 -5.29 -1.11 -9.83
C THR A 206 -6.09 -2.40 -9.72
N LEU A 207 -7.39 -2.30 -10.03
CA LEU A 207 -8.35 -3.39 -10.16
C LEU A 207 -8.50 -3.67 -11.66
N PRO A 208 -7.94 -4.78 -12.18
CA PRO A 208 -8.01 -5.08 -13.62
C PRO A 208 -9.46 -5.24 -14.11
N THR A 209 -10.32 -5.79 -13.26
CA THR A 209 -11.78 -5.86 -13.47
C THR A 209 -12.49 -5.56 -12.16
N ALA A 210 -13.07 -4.37 -12.04
CA ALA A 210 -13.87 -3.96 -10.90
C ALA A 210 -15.32 -4.47 -10.99
N TYR A 211 -15.92 -4.42 -12.19
CA TYR A 211 -17.28 -4.90 -12.46
C TYR A 211 -17.53 -5.12 -13.96
N LYS A 212 -18.66 -5.73 -14.32
CA LYS A 212 -19.10 -5.93 -15.72
C LYS A 212 -20.25 -5.01 -16.10
N LEU A 213 -20.51 -4.88 -17.39
CA LEU A 213 -21.65 -4.11 -17.92
C LEU A 213 -22.79 -5.05 -18.35
N ARG A 214 -24.02 -4.53 -18.28
CA ARG A 214 -25.26 -5.18 -18.76
C ARG A 214 -26.18 -4.19 -19.47
#